data_AF-A0A242MPF1-F1
#
_entry.id   AF-A0A242MPF1-F1
#
_cell.length_a   1.000
_cell.length_b   1.000
_cell.length_c   1.000
_cell.angle_alpha   90.00
_cell.angle_beta   90.00
_cell.angle_gamma   90.00
#
_symmetry.space_group_name_H-M   'P 1'
#
loop_
_entity.id
_entity.type
_entity.pdbx_description
1 polymer ?
#
loop_
_entity_poly.entity_id
_entity_poly.type
_entity_poly.pdbx_seq_one_letter_code
_entity_poly.pdbx_strand_id
1 'polypeptide(L)'
;MNLFAFCVASTLDSVTGTEAAHPVNALADLLEVDMTKCWAPTQSSYLNHVSKARIAEVVSTAVSPEAATLLAAMKKGDAAATAELHLAGTGRLPEVLVKRDTSDGAPDEYQSDELTAPEDEEILD
;
A
#
# COMPACT_ATOMS: atom_id res chain seq x y z
N MET A 1 19.79 26.14 -9.16
CA MET A 1 19.04 24.90 -9.53
C MET A 1 18.01 24.49 -8.48
N ASN A 2 18.22 24.78 -7.19
CA ASN A 2 17.29 24.38 -6.11
C ASN A 2 15.84 24.88 -6.27
N LEU A 3 15.62 26.08 -6.83
CA LEU A 3 14.26 26.60 -7.03
C LEU A 3 13.47 25.79 -8.06
N PHE A 4 14.09 25.42 -9.19
CA PHE A 4 13.43 24.62 -10.22
C PHE A 4 13.09 23.22 -9.68
N ALA A 5 14.05 22.58 -8.99
CA ALA A 5 13.82 21.29 -8.34
C ALA A 5 12.68 21.37 -7.30
N PHE A 6 12.65 22.42 -6.48
CA PHE A 6 11.59 22.65 -5.52
C PHE A 6 10.22 22.85 -6.19
N CYS A 7 10.15 23.68 -7.22
CA CYS A 7 8.90 23.90 -7.97
C CYS A 7 8.38 22.60 -8.58
N VAL A 8 9.24 21.83 -9.27
CA VAL A 8 8.83 20.54 -9.86
C VAL A 8 8.38 19.57 -8.78
N ALA A 9 9.15 19.41 -7.69
CA ALA A 9 8.78 18.54 -6.59
C ALA A 9 7.43 18.93 -5.95
N SER A 10 7.13 20.23 -5.83
CA SER A 10 5.86 20.72 -5.28
C SER A 10 4.64 20.52 -6.19
N THR A 11 4.86 20.24 -7.48
CA THR A 11 3.78 20.01 -8.46
C THR A 11 3.47 18.54 -8.69
N LEU A 12 4.28 17.63 -8.14
CA LEU A 12 4.04 16.20 -8.27
C LEU A 12 3.03 15.75 -7.21
N ASP A 13 1.84 15.38 -7.67
CA ASP A 13 0.89 14.60 -6.90
C ASP A 13 0.85 13.18 -7.46
N SER A 14 0.84 12.19 -6.57
CA SER A 14 0.73 10.78 -6.93
C SER A 14 -0.25 10.02 -6.05
N VAL A 15 -1.06 10.75 -5.27
CA VAL A 15 -2.01 10.14 -4.34
C VAL A 15 -3.23 9.69 -5.13
N THR A 16 -3.35 8.39 -5.34
CA THR A 16 -4.48 7.80 -6.07
C THR A 16 -5.35 6.91 -5.19
N GLY A 17 -6.61 6.81 -5.63
CA GLY A 17 -7.69 5.94 -5.18
C GLY A 17 -7.50 4.43 -5.43
N THR A 18 -6.43 4.03 -6.09
CA THR A 18 -6.34 2.71 -6.71
C THR A 18 -4.88 2.28 -6.82
N GLU A 19 -4.63 0.98 -6.85
CA GLU A 19 -3.32 0.39 -7.14
C GLU A 19 -3.02 0.32 -8.66
N ALA A 20 -3.27 1.41 -9.38
CA ALA A 20 -3.01 1.49 -10.82
C ALA A 20 -1.75 2.33 -11.13
N ALA A 21 -1.11 2.05 -12.26
CA ALA A 21 0.05 2.82 -12.72
C ALA A 21 -0.26 4.33 -12.80
N HIS A 22 0.64 5.16 -12.29
CA HIS A 22 0.48 6.61 -12.25
C HIS A 22 1.56 7.30 -13.12
N PRO A 23 1.29 8.44 -13.78
CA PRO A 23 2.31 9.15 -14.57
C PRO A 23 3.61 9.48 -13.84
N VAL A 24 3.58 9.60 -12.50
CA VAL A 24 4.79 9.81 -11.67
C VAL A 24 5.78 8.64 -11.78
N ASN A 25 5.30 7.44 -12.11
CA ASN A 25 6.13 6.23 -12.20
C ASN A 25 7.20 6.37 -13.30
N ALA A 26 6.87 7.05 -14.39
CA ALA A 26 7.81 7.34 -15.47
C ALA A 26 8.97 8.24 -15.01
N LEU A 27 8.74 9.12 -14.01
CA LEU A 27 9.82 9.91 -13.41
C LEU A 27 10.73 9.04 -12.54
N ALA A 28 10.15 8.09 -11.80
CA ALA A 28 10.94 7.14 -11.01
C ALA A 28 11.86 6.28 -11.91
N ASP A 29 11.39 5.88 -13.09
CA ASP A 29 12.22 5.22 -14.11
C ASP A 29 13.32 6.11 -14.66
N LEU A 30 12.96 7.32 -15.11
CA LEU A 30 13.91 8.26 -15.71
C LEU A 30 15.04 8.62 -14.75
N LEU A 31 14.73 8.68 -13.46
CA LEU A 31 15.67 9.01 -12.39
C LEU A 31 16.35 7.77 -11.78
N GLU A 32 16.08 6.57 -12.32
CA GLU A 32 16.59 5.28 -11.83
C GLU A 32 16.40 5.09 -10.32
N VAL A 33 15.25 5.53 -9.80
CA VAL A 33 14.94 5.46 -8.37
C VAL A 33 14.67 4.02 -7.97
N ASP A 34 15.55 3.48 -7.13
CA ASP A 34 15.35 2.19 -6.50
C ASP A 34 14.35 2.32 -5.34
N MET A 35 13.07 2.14 -5.66
CA MET A 35 11.96 2.22 -4.70
C MET A 35 12.10 1.23 -3.55
N THR A 36 12.81 0.11 -3.72
CA THR A 36 13.01 -0.87 -2.64
C THR A 36 13.85 -0.34 -1.49
N LYS A 37 14.62 0.73 -1.71
CA LYS A 37 15.48 1.37 -0.70
C LYS A 37 14.78 2.47 0.09
N CYS A 38 13.74 3.08 -0.47
CA CYS A 38 13.06 4.23 0.13
C CYS A 38 11.62 3.93 0.54
N TRP A 39 11.14 2.69 0.37
CA TRP A 39 9.77 2.32 0.63
C TRP A 39 9.65 0.96 1.35
N ALA A 40 8.66 0.85 2.24
CA ALA A 40 8.29 -0.40 2.89
C ALA A 40 6.75 -0.50 3.05
N PRO A 41 6.17 -1.72 2.97
CA PRO A 41 4.74 -1.95 3.12
C PRO A 41 4.37 -1.98 4.62
N THR A 42 4.20 -0.80 5.22
CA THR A 42 3.76 -0.65 6.61
C THR A 42 2.24 -0.52 6.69
N GLN A 43 1.68 -0.66 7.89
CA GLN A 43 0.30 -0.33 8.21
C GLN A 43 -0.06 1.10 7.79
N SER A 44 0.80 2.06 8.12
CA SER A 44 0.57 3.48 7.81
C SER A 44 0.67 3.80 6.32
N SER A 45 1.56 3.14 5.58
CA SER A 45 1.86 3.47 4.19
C SER A 45 0.97 2.74 3.19
N TYR A 46 0.57 1.51 3.47
CA TYR A 46 -0.09 0.65 2.47
C TYR A 46 -1.10 -0.32 3.04
N LEU A 47 -0.74 -1.09 4.08
CA LEU A 47 -1.53 -2.27 4.48
C LEU A 47 -2.92 -1.92 5.05
N ASN A 48 -3.11 -0.73 5.62
CA ASN A 48 -4.44 -0.28 6.06
C ASN A 48 -5.31 0.24 4.91
N HIS A 49 -4.70 0.60 3.77
CA HIS A 49 -5.37 1.25 2.64
C HIS A 49 -5.84 0.27 1.57
N VAL A 50 -5.41 -0.99 1.64
CA VAL A 50 -5.81 -2.04 0.70
C VAL A 50 -6.78 -3.04 1.32
N SER A 51 -7.40 -3.87 0.49
CA SER A 51 -8.32 -4.92 0.94
C SER A 51 -7.57 -6.02 1.70
N LYS A 52 -8.27 -6.75 2.59
CA LYS A 52 -7.67 -7.91 3.30
C LYS A 52 -7.21 -9.00 2.32
N ALA A 53 -7.93 -9.19 1.22
CA ALA A 53 -7.56 -10.13 0.16
C ALA A 53 -6.22 -9.74 -0.47
N ARG A 54 -6.03 -8.44 -0.73
CA ARG A 54 -4.78 -7.90 -1.27
C ARG A 54 -3.61 -8.04 -0.30
N ILE A 55 -3.83 -7.80 1.00
CA ILE A 55 -2.80 -8.07 2.03
C ILE A 55 -2.35 -9.53 1.96
N ALA A 56 -3.30 -10.48 1.90
CA ALA A 56 -2.98 -11.90 1.84
C ALA A 56 -2.25 -12.27 0.53
N GLU A 57 -2.64 -11.71 -0.61
CA GLU A 57 -1.96 -11.90 -1.89
C GLU A 57 -0.50 -11.44 -1.82
N VAL A 58 -0.26 -10.22 -1.33
CA VAL A 58 1.10 -9.66 -1.20
C VAL A 58 1.96 -10.56 -0.31
N VAL A 59 1.44 -11.01 0.83
CA VAL A 59 2.19 -11.92 1.73
C VAL A 59 2.39 -13.30 1.12
N SER A 60 1.41 -13.82 0.37
CA SER A 60 1.52 -15.11 -0.33
C SER A 60 2.72 -15.15 -1.26
N THR A 61 2.88 -14.09 -2.05
CA THR A 61 3.95 -13.99 -3.05
C THR A 61 5.27 -13.48 -2.45
N ALA A 62 5.26 -12.88 -1.25
CA ALA A 62 6.46 -12.34 -0.60
C ALA A 62 7.11 -13.31 0.39
N VAL A 63 6.28 -14.10 1.07
CA VAL A 63 6.69 -14.91 2.22
C VAL A 63 6.29 -16.36 2.00
N SER A 64 5.00 -16.65 2.03
CA SER A 64 4.46 -17.98 1.70
C SER A 64 2.93 -17.99 1.62
N PRO A 65 2.32 -18.94 0.87
CA PRO A 65 0.87 -19.14 0.85
C PRO A 65 0.27 -19.52 2.21
N GLU A 66 1.06 -20.19 3.06
CA GLU A 66 0.62 -20.56 4.41
C GLU A 66 0.45 -19.33 5.31
N ALA A 67 1.41 -18.40 5.28
CA ALA A 67 1.31 -17.13 6.00
C ALA A 67 0.08 -16.32 5.54
N ALA A 68 -0.17 -16.28 4.23
CA ALA A 68 -1.36 -15.63 3.66
C ALA A 68 -2.68 -16.24 4.17
N THR A 69 -2.73 -17.57 4.34
CA THR A 69 -3.92 -18.26 4.83
C THR A 69 -4.23 -17.87 6.29
N LEU A 70 -3.19 -17.73 7.13
CA LEU A 70 -3.34 -17.26 8.52
C LEU A 70 -3.89 -15.83 8.57
N LEU A 71 -3.38 -14.94 7.72
CA LEU A 71 -3.83 -13.55 7.61
C LEU A 71 -5.28 -13.43 7.17
N ALA A 72 -5.74 -14.29 6.26
CA ALA A 72 -7.12 -14.26 5.78
C ALA A 72 -8.15 -14.53 6.90
N ALA A 73 -7.78 -15.32 7.92
CA ALA A 73 -8.62 -15.63 9.07
C ALA A 73 -8.66 -14.52 10.14
N MET A 74 -7.76 -13.54 10.06
CA MET A 74 -7.68 -12.43 11.01
C MET A 74 -8.65 -11.29 10.67
N LYS A 75 -8.87 -10.40 11.65
CA LYS A 75 -9.48 -9.08 11.42
C LYS A 75 -8.52 -8.23 10.59
N LYS A 76 -9.03 -7.26 9.80
CA LYS A 76 -8.24 -6.46 8.86
C LYS A 76 -7.06 -5.75 9.53
N GLY A 77 -7.28 -5.10 10.68
CA GLY A 77 -6.21 -4.41 11.42
C GLY A 77 -5.10 -5.35 11.91
N ASP A 78 -5.49 -6.50 12.48
CA ASP A 78 -4.53 -7.53 12.93
C ASP A 78 -3.78 -8.18 11.76
N ALA A 79 -4.48 -8.37 10.64
CA ALA A 79 -3.88 -8.86 9.40
C ALA A 79 -2.84 -7.85 8.87
N ALA A 80 -3.14 -6.56 8.87
CA ALA A 80 -2.21 -5.52 8.47
C ALA A 80 -0.98 -5.46 9.40
N ALA A 81 -1.17 -5.55 10.72
CA ALA A 81 -0.06 -5.56 11.69
C ALA A 81 0.87 -6.76 11.49
N THR A 82 0.26 -7.94 11.33
CA THR A 82 1.00 -9.19 11.14
C THR A 82 1.71 -9.18 9.79
N ALA A 83 1.05 -8.72 8.72
CA ALA A 83 1.65 -8.59 7.40
C ALA A 83 2.86 -7.65 7.38
N GLU A 84 2.84 -6.53 8.12
CA GLU A 84 4.01 -5.64 8.23
C GLU A 84 5.23 -6.38 8.78
N LEU A 85 5.05 -7.19 9.84
CA LEU A 85 6.12 -7.99 10.42
C LEU A 85 6.66 -9.03 9.44
N HIS A 86 5.77 -9.67 8.68
CA HIS A 86 6.15 -10.66 7.68
C HIS A 86 6.88 -10.05 6.47
N LEU A 87 6.51 -8.83 6.08
CA LEU A 87 7.07 -8.14 4.92
C LEU A 87 8.32 -7.32 5.24
N ALA A 88 8.63 -7.10 6.52
CA ALA A 88 9.82 -6.37 6.95
C ALA A 88 11.10 -6.94 6.33
N GLY A 89 11.87 -6.09 5.64
CA GLY A 89 13.14 -6.47 5.02
C GLY A 89 13.03 -7.31 3.75
N THR A 90 11.81 -7.64 3.28
CA THR A 90 11.62 -8.41 2.03
C THR A 90 11.85 -7.57 0.77
N GLY A 91 11.91 -6.25 0.89
CA GLY A 91 12.05 -5.32 -0.25
C GLY A 91 10.88 -5.36 -1.23
N ARG A 92 9.72 -5.89 -0.79
CA ARG A 92 8.56 -6.07 -1.67
C ARG A 92 7.86 -4.75 -1.91
N LEU A 93 7.58 -4.51 -3.19
CA LEU A 93 6.86 -3.36 -3.71
C LEU A 93 5.50 -3.82 -4.26
N PRO A 94 4.42 -3.04 -4.07
CA PRO A 94 3.16 -3.17 -4.79
C PRO A 94 3.38 -3.12 -6.30
N GLU A 95 2.50 -3.74 -7.08
CA GLU A 95 2.66 -3.82 -8.53
C GLU A 95 2.75 -2.45 -9.20
N VAL A 96 1.98 -1.47 -8.71
CA VAL A 96 2.05 -0.06 -9.13
C VAL A 96 3.46 0.53 -8.97
N LEU A 97 4.28 0.04 -8.05
CA LEU A 97 5.66 0.50 -7.85
C LEU A 97 6.71 -0.36 -8.59
N VAL A 98 6.32 -1.56 -9.03
CA VAL A 98 7.18 -2.51 -9.76
C VAL A 98 7.08 -2.30 -11.28
N LYS A 99 5.86 -2.25 -11.82
CA LYS A 99 5.59 -2.11 -13.26
C LYS A 99 5.18 -0.67 -13.55
N ARG A 100 6.04 0.01 -14.28
CA ARG A 100 6.00 1.47 -14.48
C ARG A 100 5.57 1.87 -15.90
N ASP A 101 5.34 0.88 -16.76
CA ASP A 101 4.65 1.06 -18.03
C ASP A 101 3.16 1.22 -17.77
N THR A 102 2.59 2.38 -18.13
CA THR A 102 1.19 2.77 -17.88
C THR A 102 0.15 2.02 -18.74
N SER A 103 0.44 0.79 -19.16
CA SER A 103 -0.46 0.01 -20.00
C SER A 103 -1.48 -0.77 -19.15
N ASP A 104 -2.60 -0.10 -18.84
CA ASP A 104 -3.92 -0.66 -18.51
C ASP A 104 -3.95 -1.76 -17.43
N GLY A 105 -3.85 -1.36 -16.16
CA GLY A 105 -4.19 -2.20 -15.01
C GLY A 105 -5.50 -1.72 -14.40
N ALA A 106 -6.52 -2.58 -14.40
CA ALA A 106 -7.84 -2.28 -13.83
C ALA A 106 -7.72 -1.93 -12.33
N PRO A 107 -8.44 -0.90 -11.85
CA PRO A 107 -8.29 -0.43 -10.47
C PRO A 107 -8.92 -1.40 -9.47
N ASP A 108 -8.16 -1.73 -8.42
CA ASP A 108 -8.74 -2.26 -7.19
C ASP A 108 -9.46 -1.12 -6.44
N GLU A 109 -10.76 -1.29 -6.18
CA GLU A 109 -11.58 -0.31 -5.46
C GLU A 109 -11.16 -0.24 -3.98
N TYR A 110 -10.85 0.97 -3.51
CA TYR A 110 -10.69 1.22 -2.08
C TYR A 110 -11.99 0.99 -1.32
N GLN A 111 -12.01 -0.06 -0.50
CA GLN A 111 -13.00 -0.21 0.55
C GLN A 111 -12.56 0.59 1.78
N SER A 112 -13.09 1.82 1.87
CA SER A 112 -13.12 2.61 3.09
C SER A 112 -14.11 1.96 4.05
N ASP A 113 -13.64 1.00 4.85
CA ASP A 113 -14.36 0.67 6.09
C ASP A 113 -14.18 1.88 7.02
N GLU A 114 -15.24 2.67 7.09
CA GLU A 114 -15.47 3.74 8.04
C GLU A 114 -14.87 3.37 9.41
N LEU A 115 -14.04 4.25 10.00
CA LEU A 115 -13.65 4.10 11.39
C LEU A 115 -14.93 4.06 12.22
N THR A 116 -15.36 2.88 12.65
CA THR A 116 -16.41 2.76 13.67
C THR A 116 -15.88 3.45 14.90
N ALA A 117 -16.40 4.65 15.17
CA ALA A 117 -16.26 5.30 16.46
C ALA A 117 -16.74 4.32 17.53
N PRO A 118 -16.08 4.20 18.69
CA PRO A 118 -16.65 3.44 19.78
C PRO A 118 -17.99 4.08 20.15
N GLU A 119 -19.08 3.35 19.92
CA GLU A 119 -20.36 3.64 20.54
C GLU A 119 -20.16 3.39 22.04
N ASP A 120 -20.00 4.48 22.80
CA ASP A 120 -20.16 4.40 24.25
C ASP A 120 -21.63 4.07 24.51
N GLU A 121 -21.87 2.79 24.84
CA GLU A 121 -23.14 2.26 25.29
C GLU A 121 -23.66 3.09 26.48
N GLU A 122 -24.81 3.70 26.26
CA GLU A 122 -25.68 4.30 27.26
C GLU A 122 -26.11 3.19 28.26
N ILE A 123 -25.44 3.11 29.41
CA ILE A 123 -25.96 2.35 30.55
C ILE A 123 -26.96 3.26 31.29
N LEU A 124 -28.23 3.02 31.02
CA LEU A 124 -29.37 3.54 31.78
C LEU A 124 -29.52 2.74 33.10
N ASP A 125 -29.52 3.45 34.22
CA ASP A 125 -30.40 3.20 35.39
C ASP A 125 -30.57 4.52 36.19
#